data_AF-K1KV26-F1
#
_entry.id   AF-K1KV26-F1
#
_cell.length_a   1.000
_cell.length_b   1.000
_cell.length_c   1.000
_cell.angle_alpha   90.00
_cell.angle_beta   90.00
_cell.angle_gamma   90.00
#
_symmetry.space_group_name_H-M   'P 1'
#
loop_
_entity.id
_entity.type
_entity.pdbx_description
1 polymer ?
#
loop_
_entity_poly.entity_id
_entity_poly.type
_entity_poly.pdbx_seq_one_letter_code
_entity_poly.pdbx_strand_id
1 'polypeptide(L)'
;MDYIADLLKIILPAGLVIYGMYLTIMSFLKKDREKMLVELKSQNTQTILPIRLQAGERLCLLLERIMPNNLVRRVNNPDYSARDLYSVLLHEVREEFNHNLSQQVYFSDETWESVRRASESVITLTNTAMQDMSPEARGIDLAKKIFQLSLDQKNDAIQQALKNVKDEIRIFF
;
A
#
# COMPACT_ATOMS: atom_id res chain seq x y z
N MET A 1 74.20 -29.98 4.88
CA MET A 1 73.30 -29.20 5.75
C MET A 1 73.00 -27.82 5.15
N ASP A 2 73.93 -27.20 4.43
CA ASP A 2 73.72 -25.85 3.84
C ASP A 2 72.64 -25.80 2.74
N TYR A 3 72.58 -26.82 1.86
CA TYR A 3 71.56 -26.88 0.80
C TYR A 3 70.12 -26.88 1.32
N ILE A 4 69.85 -27.51 2.47
CA ILE A 4 68.51 -27.53 3.07
C ILE A 4 68.16 -26.14 3.60
N ALA A 5 69.12 -25.47 4.24
CA ALA A 5 68.93 -24.11 4.75
C ALA A 5 68.73 -23.10 3.62
N ASP A 6 69.47 -23.22 2.52
CA ASP A 6 69.32 -22.34 1.36
C ASP A 6 68.00 -22.57 0.61
N LEU A 7 67.55 -23.83 0.50
CA LEU A 7 66.23 -24.15 -0.03
C LEU A 7 65.11 -23.56 0.86
N LEU A 8 65.27 -23.63 2.18
CA LEU A 8 64.30 -23.08 3.14
C LEU A 8 64.16 -21.55 3.02
N LYS A 9 65.28 -20.85 2.80
CA LYS A 9 65.30 -19.39 2.58
C LYS A 9 64.53 -18.97 1.31
N ILE A 10 64.32 -19.87 0.36
CA ILE A 10 63.58 -19.60 -0.88
C ILE A 10 62.11 -20.01 -0.74
N ILE A 11 61.84 -21.20 -0.20
CA ILE A 11 60.48 -21.75 -0.10
C ILE A 11 59.64 -20.97 0.91
N LEU A 12 60.23 -20.53 2.02
CA LEU A 12 59.48 -19.89 3.11
C LEU A 12 58.92 -18.52 2.69
N PRO A 13 59.70 -17.61 2.06
CA PRO A 13 59.17 -16.37 1.48
C PRO A 13 58.17 -16.62 0.34
N ALA A 14 58.44 -17.59 -0.54
CA ALA A 14 57.53 -17.93 -1.64
C ALA A 14 56.17 -18.42 -1.11
N GLY A 15 56.16 -19.28 -0.10
CA GLY A 15 54.95 -19.74 0.58
C GLY A 15 54.19 -18.61 1.26
N LEU A 16 54.89 -17.67 1.92
CA LEU A 16 54.28 -16.49 2.52
C LEU A 16 53.62 -15.58 1.48
N VAL A 17 54.25 -15.38 0.32
CA VAL A 17 53.67 -14.58 -0.78
C VAL A 17 52.43 -15.27 -1.35
N ILE A 18 52.48 -16.59 -1.59
CA ILE A 18 51.31 -17.36 -2.08
C ILE A 18 50.16 -17.28 -1.06
N TYR A 19 50.45 -17.43 0.23
CA TYR A 19 49.46 -17.34 1.29
C TYR A 19 48.84 -15.93 1.38
N GLY A 20 49.69 -14.89 1.31
CA GLY A 20 49.23 -13.50 1.26
C GLY A 20 48.31 -13.24 0.06
N MET A 21 48.71 -13.72 -1.13
CA MET A 21 47.90 -13.59 -2.34
C MET A 21 46.56 -14.33 -2.21
N TYR A 22 46.57 -15.55 -1.66
CA TYR A 22 45.35 -16.32 -1.40
C TYR A 22 44.39 -15.58 -0.47
N LEU A 23 44.88 -15.00 0.63
CA LEU A 23 44.08 -14.21 1.56
C LEU A 23 43.48 -12.97 0.88
N THR A 24 44.28 -12.24 0.09
CA THR A 24 43.81 -11.05 -0.63
C THR A 24 42.72 -11.40 -1.64
N ILE A 25 42.90 -12.45 -2.43
CA ILE A 25 41.91 -12.90 -3.42
C ILE A 25 40.62 -13.32 -2.71
N MET A 26 40.71 -14.10 -1.63
CA MET A 26 39.54 -14.56 -0.90
C MET A 26 38.79 -13.38 -0.23
N SER A 27 39.51 -12.41 0.32
CA SER A 27 38.92 -11.18 0.88
C SER A 27 38.22 -10.34 -0.19
N PHE A 28 38.83 -10.21 -1.36
CA PHE A 28 38.27 -9.47 -2.50
C PHE A 28 37.00 -10.15 -3.02
N LEU A 29 37.02 -11.46 -3.25
CA LEU A 29 35.85 -12.24 -3.69
C LEU A 29 34.70 -12.17 -2.68
N LYS A 30 34.99 -12.22 -1.37
CA LYS A 30 33.97 -12.07 -0.34
C LYS A 30 33.32 -10.68 -0.40
N LYS A 31 34.15 -9.63 -0.54
CA LYS A 31 33.69 -8.24 -0.61
C LYS A 31 32.86 -7.97 -1.87
N ASP A 32 33.27 -8.51 -3.02
CA ASP A 32 32.51 -8.38 -4.26
C ASP A 32 31.18 -9.12 -4.21
N ARG A 33 31.14 -10.31 -3.59
CA ARG A 33 29.89 -11.02 -3.34
C ARG A 33 28.94 -10.23 -2.43
N GLU A 34 29.46 -9.65 -1.34
CA GLU A 34 28.66 -8.81 -0.44
C GLU A 34 28.14 -7.56 -1.15
N LYS A 35 28.97 -6.89 -1.96
CA LYS A 35 28.56 -5.74 -2.79
C LYS A 35 27.47 -6.13 -3.78
N MET A 36 27.63 -7.23 -4.50
CA MET A 36 26.65 -7.70 -5.48
C MET A 36 25.30 -8.02 -4.81
N LEU A 37 25.32 -8.63 -3.61
CA LEU A 37 24.09 -8.89 -2.85
C LEU A 37 23.42 -7.59 -2.38
N VAL A 38 24.20 -6.60 -1.94
CA VAL A 38 23.68 -5.27 -1.57
C VAL A 38 23.08 -4.57 -2.79
N GLU A 39 23.74 -4.66 -3.94
CA GLU A 39 23.29 -4.04 -5.19
C GLU A 39 22.00 -4.68 -5.72
N LEU A 40 21.91 -6.02 -5.72
CA LEU A 40 20.68 -6.73 -6.09
C LEU A 40 19.50 -6.37 -5.18
N LYS A 41 19.73 -6.27 -3.86
CA LYS A 41 18.72 -5.79 -2.92
C LYS A 41 18.34 -4.34 -3.20
N SER A 42 19.32 -3.48 -3.46
CA SER A 42 19.11 -2.06 -3.76
C SER A 42 18.29 -1.86 -5.04
N GLN A 43 18.60 -2.59 -6.11
CA GLN A 43 17.87 -2.53 -7.39
C GLN A 43 16.42 -2.97 -7.25
N ASN A 44 16.17 -4.03 -6.47
CA ASN A 44 14.81 -4.51 -6.23
C ASN A 44 13.99 -3.49 -5.40
N THR A 45 14.62 -2.88 -4.38
CA THR A 45 14.02 -1.78 -3.62
C THR A 45 13.72 -0.57 -4.51
N GLN A 46 14.66 -0.16 -5.37
CA GLN A 46 14.48 1.00 -6.26
C GLN A 46 13.33 0.80 -7.27
N THR A 47 13.06 -0.43 -7.67
CA THR A 47 12.01 -0.72 -8.66
C THR A 47 10.64 -0.96 -8.00
N ILE A 48 10.60 -1.70 -6.89
CA ILE A 48 9.34 -2.11 -6.25
C ILE A 48 8.79 -1.02 -5.33
N LEU A 49 9.66 -0.25 -4.66
CA LEU A 49 9.22 0.78 -3.71
C LEU A 49 8.30 1.83 -4.36
N PRO A 50 8.64 2.44 -5.52
CA PRO A 50 7.75 3.41 -6.16
C PRO A 50 6.38 2.83 -6.49
N ILE A 51 6.33 1.57 -6.93
CA ILE A 51 5.08 0.88 -7.29
C ILE A 51 4.22 0.69 -6.03
N ARG A 52 4.82 0.28 -4.91
CA ARG A 52 4.10 0.14 -3.63
C ARG A 52 3.59 1.48 -3.10
N LEU A 53 4.40 2.54 -3.18
CA LEU A 53 3.98 3.89 -2.80
C LEU A 53 2.79 4.35 -3.64
N GLN A 54 2.87 4.18 -4.96
CA GLN A 54 1.80 4.52 -5.88
C GLN A 54 0.51 3.73 -5.59
N ALA A 55 0.61 2.42 -5.31
CA ALA A 55 -0.53 1.61 -4.90
C ALA A 55 -1.19 2.16 -3.62
N GLY A 56 -0.37 2.61 -2.66
CA GLY A 56 -0.81 3.26 -1.44
C GLY A 56 -1.51 4.60 -1.65
N GLU A 57 -0.99 5.44 -2.54
CA GLU A 57 -1.65 6.68 -2.95
C GLU A 57 -3.03 6.41 -3.54
N ARG A 58 -3.15 5.37 -4.38
CA ARG A 58 -4.42 4.96 -4.99
C ARG A 58 -5.42 4.46 -3.96
N LEU A 59 -4.99 3.69 -2.96
CA LEU A 59 -5.85 3.26 -1.85
C LEU A 59 -6.29 4.45 -0.97
N CYS A 60 -5.38 5.39 -0.68
CA CYS A 60 -5.74 6.62 0.03
C CYS A 60 -6.78 7.42 -0.77
N LEU A 61 -6.58 7.57 -2.08
CA LEU A 61 -7.49 8.29 -2.95
C LEU A 61 -8.87 7.63 -3.02
N LEU A 62 -8.94 6.31 -3.13
CA LEU A 62 -10.17 5.53 -3.02
C LEU A 62 -10.94 5.91 -1.76
N LEU A 63 -10.29 5.80 -0.59
CA LEU A 63 -10.90 6.06 0.72
C LEU A 63 -11.41 7.50 0.85
N GLU A 64 -10.65 8.47 0.34
CA GLU A 64 -11.05 9.89 0.29
C GLU A 64 -12.23 10.13 -0.66
N ARG A 65 -12.29 9.42 -1.80
CA ARG A 65 -13.34 9.56 -2.82
C ARG A 65 -14.67 8.95 -2.42
N ILE A 66 -14.65 7.83 -1.68
CA ILE A 66 -15.85 7.15 -1.19
C ILE A 66 -16.36 7.73 0.14
N MET A 67 -15.62 8.65 0.77
CA MET A 67 -16.11 9.34 1.97
C MET A 67 -17.50 9.94 1.69
N PRO A 68 -18.53 9.64 2.52
CA PRO A 68 -19.91 10.02 2.24
C PRO A 68 -20.07 11.51 1.88
N ASN A 69 -19.37 12.38 2.62
CA ASN A 69 -19.40 13.82 2.41
C ASN A 69 -18.86 14.24 1.03
N ASN A 70 -17.74 13.65 0.61
CA ASN A 70 -17.11 13.94 -0.67
C ASN A 70 -17.88 13.31 -1.84
N LEU A 71 -18.37 12.09 -1.63
CA LEU A 71 -19.14 11.33 -2.60
C LEU A 71 -20.46 12.04 -2.92
N VAL A 72 -21.27 12.37 -1.91
CA VAL A 72 -22.55 13.06 -2.11
C VAL A 72 -22.34 14.40 -2.80
N ARG A 73 -21.36 15.21 -2.38
CA ARG A 73 -21.10 16.52 -3.02
C ARG A 73 -20.71 16.41 -4.49
N ARG A 74 -20.00 15.35 -4.88
CA ARG A 74 -19.54 15.14 -6.26
C ARG A 74 -20.67 14.70 -7.20
N VAL A 75 -21.63 13.94 -6.68
CA VAL A 75 -22.61 13.20 -7.49
C VAL A 75 -24.02 13.80 -7.40
N ASN A 76 -24.29 14.62 -6.38
CA ASN A 76 -25.61 15.20 -6.15
C ASN A 76 -26.05 16.12 -7.30
N ASN A 77 -27.26 15.88 -7.81
CA ASN A 77 -27.93 16.72 -8.80
C ASN A 77 -29.28 17.17 -8.21
N PRO A 78 -29.64 18.48 -8.29
CA PRO A 78 -30.92 18.99 -7.80
C PRO A 78 -32.16 18.27 -8.32
N ASP A 79 -32.08 17.68 -9.53
CA ASP A 79 -33.21 17.02 -10.18
C ASP A 79 -33.40 15.55 -9.75
N TYR A 80 -32.48 14.99 -8.96
CA TYR A 80 -32.55 13.59 -8.55
C TYR A 80 -33.62 13.35 -7.48
N SER A 81 -34.37 12.25 -7.66
CA SER A 81 -35.10 11.63 -6.55
C SER A 81 -34.13 10.97 -5.57
N ALA A 82 -34.59 10.62 -4.36
CA ALA A 82 -33.79 9.85 -3.42
C ALA A 82 -33.32 8.53 -4.03
N ARG A 83 -34.15 7.87 -4.85
CA ARG A 83 -33.84 6.59 -5.49
C ARG A 83 -32.76 6.71 -6.57
N ASP A 84 -32.80 7.80 -7.35
CA ASP A 84 -31.78 8.06 -8.38
C ASP A 84 -30.43 8.30 -7.71
N LEU A 85 -30.38 9.21 -6.74
CA LEU A 85 -29.15 9.50 -6.00
C LEU A 85 -28.59 8.24 -5.33
N TYR A 86 -29.44 7.44 -4.68
CA TYR A 86 -29.06 6.15 -4.08
C TYR A 86 -28.37 5.21 -5.08
N SER A 87 -28.96 5.04 -6.27
CA SER A 87 -28.39 4.17 -7.30
C SER A 87 -27.03 4.65 -7.77
N VAL A 88 -26.87 5.96 -7.99
CA VAL A 88 -25.59 6.53 -8.46
C VAL A 88 -24.52 6.44 -7.37
N LEU A 89 -24.86 6.70 -6.10
CA LEU A 89 -23.92 6.57 -4.99
C LEU A 89 -23.36 5.14 -4.87
N LEU A 90 -24.24 4.13 -4.93
CA LEU A 90 -23.81 2.73 -4.87
C LEU A 90 -22.97 2.31 -6.08
N HIS A 91 -23.30 2.82 -7.26
CA HIS A 91 -22.51 2.57 -8.46
C HIS A 91 -21.10 3.15 -8.32
N GLU A 92 -20.98 4.43 -7.94
CA GLU A 92 -19.70 5.12 -7.76
C GLU A 92 -18.78 4.44 -6.75
N VAL A 93 -19.32 4.00 -5.60
CA VAL A 93 -18.52 3.29 -4.58
C VAL A 93 -17.97 1.98 -5.13
N ARG A 94 -18.79 1.22 -5.87
CA ARG A 94 -18.35 -0.06 -6.45
C ARG A 94 -17.33 0.14 -7.57
N GLU A 95 -17.54 1.12 -8.44
CA GLU A 95 -16.60 1.42 -9.52
C GLU A 95 -15.24 1.85 -8.97
N GLU A 96 -15.21 2.78 -8.01
CA GLU A 96 -13.97 3.21 -7.36
C GLU A 96 -13.26 2.03 -6.68
N PHE A 97 -13.99 1.15 -5.99
CA PHE A 97 -13.41 -0.05 -5.39
C PHE A 97 -12.84 -1.01 -6.45
N ASN A 98 -13.60 -1.29 -7.52
CA ASN A 98 -13.18 -2.16 -8.62
C ASN A 98 -11.94 -1.63 -9.34
N HIS A 99 -11.86 -0.32 -9.58
CA HIS A 99 -10.70 0.33 -10.20
C HIS A 99 -9.41 0.20 -9.37
N ASN A 100 -9.54 -0.01 -8.06
CA ASN A 100 -8.41 -0.14 -7.14
C ASN A 100 -8.23 -1.56 -6.62
N LEU A 101 -9.03 -2.53 -7.09
CA LEU A 101 -9.00 -3.92 -6.64
C LEU A 101 -7.63 -4.57 -6.84
N SER A 102 -6.93 -4.24 -7.93
CA SER A 102 -5.60 -4.77 -8.22
C SER A 102 -4.53 -4.34 -7.21
N GLN A 103 -4.76 -3.24 -6.47
CA GLN A 103 -3.77 -2.72 -5.52
C GLN A 103 -3.58 -3.65 -4.32
N GLN A 104 -4.52 -4.58 -4.06
CA GLN A 104 -4.43 -5.56 -2.97
C GLN A 104 -3.14 -6.40 -3.00
N VAL A 105 -2.53 -6.58 -4.17
CA VAL A 105 -1.28 -7.36 -4.35
C VAL A 105 -0.09 -6.73 -3.61
N TYR A 106 -0.16 -5.44 -3.28
CA TYR A 106 0.93 -4.69 -2.67
C TYR A 106 0.81 -4.51 -1.16
N PHE A 107 -0.28 -4.97 -0.55
CA PHE A 107 -0.60 -4.76 0.85
C PHE A 107 -0.87 -6.09 1.56
N SER A 108 -0.76 -6.08 2.88
CA SER A 108 -1.17 -7.20 3.73
C SER A 108 -2.68 -7.46 3.62
N ASP A 109 -3.07 -8.71 3.85
CA ASP A 109 -4.48 -9.11 3.91
C ASP A 109 -5.26 -8.30 4.97
N GLU A 110 -4.61 -7.94 6.07
CA GLU A 110 -5.20 -7.13 7.14
C GLU A 110 -5.52 -5.69 6.66
N THR A 111 -4.56 -5.02 6.03
CA THR A 111 -4.78 -3.67 5.49
C THR A 111 -5.82 -3.69 4.38
N TRP A 112 -5.75 -4.68 3.49
CA TRP A 112 -6.72 -4.83 2.42
C TRP A 112 -8.14 -5.09 2.93
N GLU A 113 -8.28 -5.96 3.93
CA GLU A 113 -9.55 -6.20 4.60
C GLU A 113 -10.11 -4.94 5.26
N SER A 114 -9.26 -4.09 5.83
CA SER A 114 -9.70 -2.79 6.35
C SER A 114 -10.27 -1.88 5.25
N VAL A 115 -9.66 -1.85 4.06
CA VAL A 115 -10.17 -1.08 2.91
C VAL A 115 -11.50 -1.63 2.41
N ARG A 116 -11.65 -2.96 2.35
CA ARG A 116 -12.91 -3.63 1.99
C ARG A 116 -14.02 -3.26 2.97
N ARG A 117 -13.78 -3.38 4.27
CA ARG A 117 -14.74 -3.00 5.32
C ARG A 117 -15.13 -1.52 5.25
N ALA A 118 -14.18 -0.64 4.96
CA ALA A 118 -14.48 0.78 4.75
C ALA A 118 -15.45 0.99 3.58
N SER A 119 -15.25 0.29 2.46
CA SER A 119 -16.12 0.37 1.29
C SER A 119 -17.53 -0.19 1.57
N GLU A 120 -17.61 -1.34 2.25
CA GLU A 120 -18.87 -1.95 2.67
C GLU A 120 -19.63 -1.10 3.69
N SER A 121 -18.91 -0.42 4.59
CA SER A 121 -19.49 0.51 5.56
C SER A 121 -20.19 1.67 4.87
N VAL A 122 -19.62 2.24 3.80
CA VAL A 122 -20.26 3.30 3.00
C VAL A 122 -21.53 2.79 2.32
N ILE A 123 -21.49 1.59 1.73
CA ILE A 123 -22.67 0.95 1.13
C ILE A 123 -23.77 0.77 2.18
N THR A 124 -23.40 0.24 3.35
CA THR A 124 -24.32 -0.01 4.46
C THR A 124 -24.95 1.29 4.96
N LEU A 125 -24.14 2.34 5.17
CA LEU A 125 -24.60 3.68 5.53
C LEU A 125 -25.64 4.21 4.54
N THR A 126 -25.35 4.07 3.25
CA THR A 126 -26.23 4.53 2.16
C THR A 126 -27.54 3.75 2.12
N ASN A 127 -27.48 2.42 2.33
CA ASN A 127 -28.65 1.56 2.43
C ASN A 127 -29.55 1.95 3.62
N THR A 128 -28.95 2.15 4.80
CA THR A 128 -29.68 2.57 6.00
C THR A 128 -30.33 3.94 5.81
N ALA A 129 -29.62 4.88 5.18
CA ALA A 129 -30.20 6.20 4.87
C ALA A 129 -31.43 6.10 3.96
N MET A 130 -31.40 5.21 2.96
CA MET A 130 -32.50 5.00 2.02
C MET A 130 -33.73 4.34 2.65
N GLN A 131 -33.55 3.49 3.68
CA GLN A 131 -34.67 2.82 4.37
C GLN A 131 -35.62 3.81 5.06
N ASP A 132 -35.11 4.96 5.49
CA ASP A 132 -35.89 6.01 6.16
C ASP A 132 -36.57 6.98 5.17
N MET A 133 -36.39 6.81 3.86
CA MET A 133 -36.92 7.72 2.84
C MET A 133 -38.31 7.31 2.36
N SER A 134 -39.19 8.31 2.16
CA SER A 134 -40.48 8.08 1.47
C SER A 134 -40.27 7.89 -0.04
N PRO A 135 -41.24 7.27 -0.75
CA PRO A 135 -41.16 7.10 -2.21
C PRO A 135 -41.05 8.42 -2.98
N GLU A 136 -41.57 9.52 -2.42
CA GLU A 136 -41.56 10.86 -3.01
C GLU A 136 -40.37 11.73 -2.54
N ALA A 137 -39.46 11.17 -1.73
CA ALA A 137 -38.32 11.90 -1.19
C ALA A 137 -37.35 12.38 -2.30
N ARG A 138 -36.78 13.57 -2.11
CA ARG A 138 -35.81 14.14 -3.05
C ARG A 138 -34.39 13.71 -2.70
N GLY A 139 -33.48 13.78 -3.66
CA GLY A 139 -32.06 13.47 -3.44
C GLY A 139 -31.43 14.26 -2.31
N ILE A 140 -31.87 15.51 -2.11
CA ILE A 140 -31.39 16.35 -1.00
C ILE A 140 -31.77 15.81 0.38
N ASP A 141 -32.91 15.12 0.50
CA ASP A 141 -33.37 14.54 1.77
C ASP A 141 -32.49 13.32 2.13
N LEU A 142 -32.21 12.47 1.15
CA LEU A 142 -31.27 11.36 1.29
C LEU A 142 -29.86 11.86 1.62
N ALA A 143 -29.37 12.89 0.91
CA ALA A 143 -28.08 13.49 1.18
C ALA A 143 -27.95 13.94 2.64
N LYS A 144 -28.93 14.70 3.14
CA LYS A 144 -28.97 15.15 4.54
C LYS A 144 -28.94 13.97 5.52
N LYS A 145 -29.70 12.91 5.23
CA LYS A 145 -29.73 11.72 6.08
C LYS A 145 -28.39 10.99 6.11
N ILE A 146 -27.72 10.86 4.96
CA ILE A 146 -26.37 10.28 4.87
C ILE A 146 -25.37 11.11 5.69
N PHE A 147 -25.41 12.45 5.58
CA PHE A 147 -24.57 13.34 6.38
C PHE A 147 -24.80 13.15 7.88
N GLN A 148 -26.06 13.07 8.31
CA GLN A 148 -26.41 12.85 9.71
C GLN A 148 -25.86 11.51 10.22
N LEU A 149 -26.12 10.41 9.52
CA LEU A 149 -25.63 9.09 9.92
C LEU A 149 -24.10 9.00 9.90
N SER A 150 -23.44 9.71 8.98
CA SER A 150 -21.97 9.75 8.91
C SER A 150 -21.35 10.46 10.11
N LEU A 151 -22.01 11.48 10.67
CA LEU A 151 -21.59 12.16 11.90
C LEU A 151 -21.79 11.26 13.12
N ASP A 152 -22.90 10.54 13.20
CA ASP A 152 -23.23 9.66 14.33
C ASP A 152 -22.30 8.43 14.39
N GLN A 153 -21.92 7.86 13.23
CA GLN A 153 -21.01 6.72 13.15
C GLN A 153 -19.52 7.10 13.26
N LYS A 154 -19.18 8.40 13.40
CA LYS A 154 -17.80 8.90 13.42
C LYS A 154 -16.87 8.42 12.28
N ASN A 155 -17.39 7.92 11.14
CA ASN A 155 -16.60 7.40 10.01
C ASN A 155 -15.36 6.54 10.41
N ASP A 156 -15.46 5.75 11.49
CA ASP A 156 -14.32 5.04 12.06
C ASP A 156 -13.66 4.10 11.05
N ALA A 157 -14.45 3.44 10.19
CA ALA A 157 -13.95 2.46 9.23
C ALA A 157 -13.03 3.07 8.15
N ILE A 158 -13.41 4.21 7.57
CA ILE A 158 -12.59 4.88 6.54
C ILE A 158 -11.30 5.44 7.17
N GLN A 159 -11.41 6.08 8.34
CA GLN A 159 -10.26 6.64 9.02
C GLN A 159 -9.28 5.54 9.47
N GLN A 160 -9.81 4.42 9.97
CA GLN A 160 -9.01 3.26 10.32
C GLN A 160 -8.31 2.66 9.09
N ALA A 161 -9.01 2.52 7.95
CA ALA A 161 -8.41 2.04 6.72
C ALA A 161 -7.30 2.98 6.20
N LEU A 162 -7.53 4.30 6.24
CA LEU A 162 -6.52 5.30 5.89
C LEU A 162 -5.29 5.19 6.78
N LYS A 163 -5.50 4.97 8.08
CA LYS A 163 -4.41 4.78 9.03
C LYS A 163 -3.62 3.50 8.72
N ASN A 164 -4.28 2.37 8.51
CA ASN A 164 -3.63 1.09 8.19
C ASN A 164 -2.80 1.19 6.91
N VAL A 165 -3.35 1.78 5.84
CA VAL A 165 -2.63 2.02 4.59
C VAL A 165 -1.40 2.91 4.84
N LYS A 166 -1.55 4.02 5.56
CA LYS A 166 -0.43 4.93 5.86
C LYS A 166 0.65 4.26 6.70
N ASP A 167 0.26 3.50 7.72
CA ASP A 167 1.18 2.83 8.63
C ASP A 167 1.96 1.72 7.92
N GLU A 168 1.32 0.97 7.01
CA GLU A 168 2.02 -0.05 6.21
C GLU A 168 3.00 0.56 5.21
N ILE A 169 2.65 1.68 4.57
CA ILE A 169 3.55 2.40 3.65
C ILE A 169 4.76 2.98 4.41
N ARG A 170 4.53 3.48 5.64
CA ARG A 170 5.59 4.01 6.52
C ARG A 170 6.65 2.98 6.91
N ILE A 171 6.35 1.68 6.89
CA ILE A 171 7.36 0.64 7.15
C ILE A 171 8.50 0.71 6.11
N PHE A 172 8.23 1.25 4.92
CA PHE A 172 9.21 1.34 3.85
C PHE A 172 10.09 2.61 3.89
N PHE A 173 9.89 3.54 4.84
CA PHE A 173 10.69 4.77 4.95
C PHE A 173 11.03 5.18 6.38
#